data_AF-A0A496DXH3-F1
#
_entry.id   AF-A0A496DXH3-F1
#
_cell.length_a   1.000
_cell.length_b   1.000
_cell.length_c   1.000
_cell.angle_alpha   90.00
_cell.angle_beta   90.00
_cell.angle_gamma   90.00
#
_symmetry.space_group_name_H-M   'P 1'
#
loop_
_entity.id
_entity.type
_entity.pdbx_description
1 polymer ?
#
loop_
_entity_poly.entity_id
_entity_poly.type
_entity_poly.pdbx_seq_one_letter_code
_entity_poly.pdbx_strand_id
1 'polypeptide(L)'
;MNDMDILELALHNQQTAWKILEHTRIIPAWERIGATVHLVGSLKSGLLAKSRDIDLHIYTDTLDIADSFPVMQELAERLSLKEVHYKNLIQTEEECIEWHAIYEDEDMNTWKFDMIHIRKGSKYDGVVEKVTAAITNRLTPEIKQTILQIKFDVPDGVQIPGIEIYHAVFVGGVRNYEELEQWRKTNPLTNSLDWMP
;
A
#
# COMPACT_ATOMS: atom_id res chain seq x y z
N MET A 1 9.11 -19.58 -12.69
CA MET A 1 8.83 -18.27 -13.30
C MET A 1 10.19 -17.63 -13.57
N ASN A 2 10.50 -17.20 -14.79
CA ASN A 2 11.81 -16.58 -15.07
C ASN A 2 11.77 -15.10 -14.66
N ASP A 3 12.92 -14.49 -14.39
CA ASP A 3 13.04 -13.08 -13.97
C ASP A 3 12.25 -12.07 -14.83
N MET A 4 12.21 -12.30 -16.14
CA MET A 4 11.49 -11.47 -17.12
C MET A 4 9.97 -11.50 -16.89
N ASP A 5 9.44 -12.64 -16.44
CA ASP A 5 8.01 -12.87 -16.19
C ASP A 5 7.53 -12.09 -14.95
N ILE A 6 8.38 -11.94 -13.92
CA ILE A 6 8.02 -11.20 -12.70
C ILE A 6 7.99 -9.69 -12.93
N LEU A 7 8.92 -9.15 -13.73
CA LEU A 7 8.90 -7.74 -14.11
C LEU A 7 7.69 -7.41 -15.00
N GLU A 8 7.34 -8.30 -15.92
CA GLU A 8 6.14 -8.18 -16.76
C GLU A 8 4.86 -8.26 -15.92
N LEU A 9 4.78 -9.20 -14.97
CA LEU A 9 3.67 -9.30 -14.03
C LEU A 9 3.52 -8.02 -13.20
N ALA A 10 4.61 -7.50 -12.65
CA ALA A 10 4.60 -6.28 -11.85
C ALA A 10 4.14 -5.07 -12.68
N LEU A 11 4.60 -4.95 -13.93
CA LEU A 11 4.17 -3.90 -14.85
C LEU A 11 2.68 -4.04 -15.20
N HIS A 12 2.23 -5.26 -15.50
CA HIS A 12 0.83 -5.54 -15.81
C HIS A 12 -0.07 -5.18 -14.61
N ASN A 13 0.25 -5.66 -13.41
CA ASN A 13 -0.48 -5.33 -12.19
C ASN A 13 -0.50 -3.82 -11.94
N GLN A 14 0.63 -3.13 -12.13
CA GLN A 14 0.67 -1.67 -11.99
C GLN A 14 -0.25 -0.96 -12.99
N GLN A 15 -0.22 -1.35 -14.27
CA GLN A 15 -1.10 -0.76 -15.29
C GLN A 15 -2.58 -1.02 -14.98
N THR A 16 -2.93 -2.23 -14.53
CA THR A 16 -4.30 -2.57 -14.13
C THR A 16 -4.75 -1.75 -12.92
N ALA A 17 -3.91 -1.61 -11.90
CA ALA A 17 -4.22 -0.80 -10.72
C ALA A 17 -4.49 0.68 -11.07
N TRP A 18 -3.73 1.25 -12.03
CA TRP A 18 -3.99 2.61 -12.52
C TRP A 18 -5.34 2.74 -13.22
N LYS A 19 -5.72 1.76 -14.06
CA LYS A 19 -7.04 1.72 -14.69
C LYS A 19 -8.15 1.58 -13.66
N ILE A 20 -7.94 0.77 -12.61
CA ILE A 20 -8.87 0.61 -11.50
C ILE A 20 -9.06 1.94 -10.78
N LEU A 21 -7.99 2.68 -10.46
CA LEU A 21 -8.10 4.00 -9.82
C LEU A 21 -8.90 4.99 -10.67
N GLU A 22 -8.68 4.99 -12.00
CA GLU A 22 -9.41 5.82 -12.94
C GLU A 22 -10.91 5.46 -12.99
N HIS A 23 -11.22 4.17 -13.19
CA HIS A 23 -12.57 3.66 -13.34
C HIS A 23 -13.38 3.78 -12.04
N THR A 24 -12.78 3.40 -10.91
CA THR A 24 -13.45 3.40 -9.61
C THR A 24 -13.71 4.81 -9.10
N ARG A 25 -13.00 5.83 -9.60
CA ARG A 25 -13.14 7.23 -9.15
C ARG A 25 -13.02 7.38 -7.63
N ILE A 26 -12.24 6.49 -7.00
CA ILE A 26 -12.08 6.46 -5.53
C ILE A 26 -11.40 7.72 -5.01
N ILE A 27 -10.38 8.21 -5.70
CA ILE A 27 -9.68 9.48 -5.38
C ILE A 27 -10.67 10.66 -5.45
N PRO A 28 -11.37 10.89 -6.58
CA PRO A 28 -12.41 11.92 -6.65
C PRO A 28 -13.49 11.84 -5.57
N ALA A 29 -13.81 10.63 -5.10
CA ALA A 29 -14.82 10.46 -4.06
C ALA A 29 -14.41 11.10 -2.73
N TRP A 30 -13.14 10.89 -2.34
CA TRP A 30 -12.53 11.55 -1.19
C TRP A 30 -12.28 13.04 -1.41
N GLU A 31 -11.85 13.45 -2.60
CA GLU A 31 -11.60 14.87 -2.91
C GLU A 31 -12.87 15.74 -2.80
N ARG A 32 -14.06 15.18 -3.03
CA ARG A 32 -15.34 15.91 -2.87
C ARG A 32 -15.63 16.35 -1.43
N ILE A 33 -15.09 15.67 -0.43
CA ILE A 33 -15.20 16.10 0.98
C ILE A 33 -14.04 17.03 1.38
N GLY A 34 -13.31 17.58 0.40
CA GLY A 34 -12.18 18.47 0.62
C GLY A 34 -10.88 17.75 1.01
N ALA A 35 -10.83 16.42 0.90
CA ALA A 35 -9.64 15.68 1.23
C ALA A 35 -8.56 15.80 0.14
N THR A 36 -7.30 15.79 0.56
CA THR A 36 -6.15 15.62 -0.34
C THR A 36 -5.75 14.15 -0.34
N VAL A 37 -5.64 13.52 -1.50
CA VAL A 37 -5.30 12.09 -1.60
C VAL A 37 -3.90 11.88 -2.17
N HIS A 38 -3.14 11.01 -1.54
CA HIS A 38 -1.79 10.62 -1.94
C HIS A 38 -1.72 9.11 -2.13
N LEU A 39 -1.22 8.71 -3.29
CA LEU A 39 -0.91 7.31 -3.56
C LEU A 39 0.46 6.97 -2.98
N VAL A 40 0.51 5.92 -2.17
CA VAL A 40 1.72 5.46 -1.49
C VAL A 40 1.96 3.97 -1.76
N GLY A 41 2.99 3.41 -1.12
CA GLY A 41 3.19 1.96 -1.11
C GLY A 41 3.60 1.37 -2.46
N SER A 42 3.25 0.09 -2.64
CA SER A 42 3.80 -0.75 -3.72
C SER A 42 3.39 -0.27 -5.11
N LEU A 43 2.17 0.25 -5.26
CA LEU A 43 1.72 0.77 -6.56
C LEU A 43 2.56 1.98 -6.99
N LYS A 44 2.77 2.93 -6.07
CA LYS A 44 3.52 4.16 -6.35
C LYS A 44 4.98 3.87 -6.70
N SER A 45 5.61 2.92 -6.00
CA SER A 45 7.00 2.54 -6.21
C SER A 45 7.22 1.52 -7.33
N GLY A 46 6.15 1.00 -7.96
CA GLY A 46 6.23 -0.02 -9.00
C GLY A 46 6.69 -1.39 -8.49
N LEU A 47 6.37 -1.70 -7.23
CA LEU A 47 6.73 -2.93 -6.52
C LEU A 47 5.51 -3.84 -6.27
N LEU A 48 4.45 -3.71 -7.06
CA LEU A 48 3.33 -4.66 -7.03
C LEU A 48 3.79 -6.03 -7.54
N ALA A 49 3.41 -7.08 -6.83
CA ALA A 49 3.80 -8.46 -7.13
C ALA A 49 2.57 -9.36 -6.98
N LYS A 50 2.61 -10.39 -6.12
CA LYS A 50 1.44 -11.23 -5.81
C LYS A 50 0.31 -10.44 -5.13
N SER A 51 0.62 -9.64 -4.11
CA SER A 51 -0.38 -8.80 -3.43
C SER A 51 -0.76 -7.60 -4.30
N ARG A 52 -2.07 -7.42 -4.47
CA ARG A 52 -2.71 -6.40 -5.32
C ARG A 52 -3.34 -5.30 -4.46
N ASP A 53 -2.49 -4.68 -3.65
CA ASP A 53 -2.88 -3.65 -2.69
C ASP A 53 -2.72 -2.26 -3.32
N ILE A 54 -3.73 -1.42 -3.16
CA ILE A 54 -3.75 -0.02 -3.57
C ILE A 54 -3.85 0.84 -2.31
N ASP A 55 -2.72 1.41 -1.91
CA ASP A 55 -2.57 2.18 -0.69
C ASP A 55 -2.80 3.68 -0.94
N LEU A 56 -3.82 4.25 -0.29
CA LEU A 56 -4.21 5.66 -0.38
C LEU A 56 -4.11 6.30 1.00
N HIS A 57 -3.34 7.37 1.10
CA HIS A 57 -3.37 8.28 2.23
C HIS A 57 -4.29 9.46 1.90
N ILE A 58 -5.21 9.77 2.81
CA ILE A 58 -6.26 10.76 2.63
C ILE A 58 -6.13 11.78 3.75
N TYR A 59 -6.14 13.07 3.42
CA TYR A 59 -5.81 14.13 4.37
C TYR A 59 -6.89 15.19 4.44
N THR A 60 -7.36 15.47 5.65
CA THR A 60 -8.25 16.60 5.99
C THR A 60 -7.74 17.31 7.23
N ASP A 61 -8.19 18.55 7.47
CA ASP A 61 -7.80 19.31 8.67
C ASP A 61 -8.39 18.69 9.96
N THR A 62 -9.56 18.04 9.85
CA THR A 62 -10.25 17.34 10.93
C THR A 62 -10.71 15.97 10.49
N LEU A 63 -10.74 15.00 11.40
CA LEU A 63 -11.28 13.66 11.16
C LEU A 63 -12.73 13.61 11.60
N ASP A 64 -13.64 13.73 10.63
CA ASP A 64 -15.07 13.58 10.88
C ASP A 64 -15.57 12.25 10.30
N ILE A 65 -16.07 11.39 11.18
CA ILE A 65 -16.67 10.11 10.84
C ILE A 65 -17.92 10.33 9.98
N ALA A 66 -18.69 11.38 10.26
CA ALA A 66 -19.91 11.72 9.53
C ALA A 66 -19.62 12.15 8.08
N ASP A 67 -18.43 12.67 7.79
CA ASP A 67 -17.98 12.97 6.43
C ASP A 67 -17.33 11.75 5.74
N SER A 68 -16.64 10.92 6.51
CA SER A 68 -15.89 9.76 6.00
C SER A 68 -16.81 8.59 5.58
N PHE A 69 -17.83 8.27 6.37
CA PHE A 69 -18.76 7.17 6.06
C PHE A 69 -19.54 7.36 4.76
N PRO A 70 -20.10 8.54 4.43
CA PRO A 70 -20.81 8.75 3.17
C PRO A 70 -19.95 8.49 1.93
N VAL A 71 -18.64 8.78 1.98
CA VAL A 71 -17.72 8.43 0.88
C VAL A 71 -17.68 6.92 0.69
N MET A 72 -17.53 6.17 1.78
CA MET A 72 -17.51 4.71 1.73
C MET A 72 -18.87 4.09 1.36
N GLN A 73 -19.97 4.70 1.79
CA GLN A 73 -21.31 4.30 1.36
C GLN A 73 -21.44 4.40 -0.16
N GLU A 74 -21.10 5.55 -0.75
CA GLU A 74 -21.17 5.73 -2.20
C GLU A 74 -20.29 4.72 -2.95
N LEU A 75 -19.07 4.48 -2.45
CA LEU A 75 -18.16 3.51 -3.05
C LEU A 75 -18.73 2.08 -2.97
N ALA A 76 -19.34 1.69 -1.84
CA ALA A 76 -19.93 0.38 -1.66
C ALA A 76 -21.21 0.18 -2.51
N GLU A 77 -21.99 1.23 -2.76
CA GLU A 77 -23.17 1.17 -3.63
C GLU A 77 -22.78 1.04 -5.12
N ARG A 78 -21.68 1.69 -5.52
CA ARG A 78 -21.26 1.79 -6.93
C ARG A 78 -20.27 0.70 -7.37
N LEU A 79 -19.45 0.20 -6.46
CA LEU A 79 -18.37 -0.74 -6.76
C LEU A 79 -18.71 -2.14 -6.22
N SER A 80 -18.15 -3.18 -6.85
CA SER A 80 -18.22 -4.57 -6.37
C SER A 80 -17.31 -4.81 -5.16
N LEU A 81 -17.54 -4.08 -4.05
CA LEU A 81 -16.85 -4.31 -2.79
C LEU A 81 -17.42 -5.56 -2.11
N LYS A 82 -16.57 -6.53 -1.82
CA LYS A 82 -16.93 -7.79 -1.13
C LYS A 82 -16.90 -7.63 0.39
N GLU A 83 -15.95 -6.85 0.88
CA GLU A 83 -15.74 -6.61 2.30
C GLU A 83 -15.29 -5.16 2.51
N VAL A 84 -15.72 -4.55 3.61
CA VAL A 84 -15.26 -3.23 4.06
C VAL A 84 -15.05 -3.28 5.57
N HIS A 85 -13.85 -2.90 6.02
CA HIS A 85 -13.49 -2.81 7.42
C HIS A 85 -13.20 -1.35 7.78
N TYR A 86 -13.70 -0.95 8.94
CA TYR A 86 -13.51 0.37 9.53
C TYR A 86 -12.72 0.24 10.83
N LYS A 87 -11.71 1.10 11.01
CA LYS A 87 -11.07 1.30 12.32
C LYS A 87 -11.10 2.77 12.70
N ASN A 88 -11.58 3.03 13.93
CA ASN A 88 -11.55 4.35 14.53
C ASN A 88 -10.28 4.50 15.39
N LEU A 89 -9.30 5.24 14.89
CA LEU A 89 -8.03 5.52 15.56
C LEU A 89 -7.85 7.02 15.81
N ILE A 90 -8.96 7.79 15.84
CA ILE A 90 -8.91 9.25 16.02
C ILE A 90 -8.28 9.63 17.37
N GLN A 91 -8.53 8.83 18.41
CA GLN A 91 -8.08 9.07 19.78
C GLN A 91 -6.77 8.34 20.14
N THR A 92 -6.08 7.76 19.15
CA THR A 92 -4.77 7.15 19.34
C THR A 92 -3.67 8.09 18.88
N GLU A 93 -2.40 7.68 18.99
CA GLU A 93 -1.27 8.49 18.53
C GLU A 93 -1.28 8.69 17.01
N GLU A 94 -1.86 7.74 16.28
CA GLU A 94 -1.95 7.75 14.83
C GLU A 94 -2.83 8.89 14.30
N GLU A 95 -3.85 9.29 15.06
CA GLU A 95 -4.85 10.28 14.67
C GLU A 95 -5.35 10.02 13.24
N CYS A 96 -6.01 8.88 13.04
CA CYS A 96 -6.53 8.47 11.73
C CYS A 96 -7.85 7.68 11.79
N ILE A 97 -8.47 7.51 10.63
CA ILE A 97 -9.54 6.56 10.35
C ILE A 97 -9.01 5.61 9.27
N GLU A 98 -9.15 4.31 9.47
CA GLU A 98 -8.75 3.33 8.47
C GLU A 98 -9.97 2.70 7.79
N TRP A 99 -9.89 2.62 6.46
CA TRP A 99 -10.83 1.92 5.62
C TRP A 99 -10.09 0.88 4.79
N HIS A 100 -10.42 -0.39 4.99
CA HIS A 100 -9.88 -1.47 4.18
C HIS A 100 -11.02 -2.11 3.40
N ALA A 101 -10.93 -2.12 2.07
CA ALA A 101 -11.96 -2.71 1.23
C ALA A 101 -11.39 -3.79 0.31
N ILE A 102 -12.13 -4.88 0.16
CA ILE A 102 -11.87 -5.92 -0.84
C ILE A 102 -12.74 -5.63 -2.05
N TYR A 103 -12.12 -5.38 -3.19
CA TYR A 103 -12.78 -5.06 -4.46
C TYR A 103 -12.55 -6.20 -5.47
N GLU A 104 -13.59 -6.56 -6.20
CA GLU A 104 -13.51 -7.48 -7.33
C GLU A 104 -13.64 -6.70 -8.65
N ASP A 105 -12.63 -6.82 -9.52
CA ASP A 105 -12.65 -6.19 -10.83
C ASP A 105 -13.49 -6.98 -11.87
N GLU A 106 -13.61 -6.43 -13.08
CA GLU A 106 -14.40 -7.04 -14.16
C GLU A 106 -13.88 -8.42 -14.60
N ASP A 107 -12.61 -8.71 -14.34
CA ASP A 107 -11.95 -9.98 -14.64
C ASP A 107 -11.98 -10.95 -13.43
N MET A 108 -12.80 -10.67 -12.42
CA MET A 108 -12.95 -11.44 -11.16
C MET A 108 -11.65 -11.50 -10.33
N ASN A 109 -10.72 -10.57 -10.55
CA ASN A 109 -9.55 -10.47 -9.70
C ASN A 109 -9.87 -9.69 -8.43
N THR A 110 -9.31 -10.16 -7.32
CA THR A 110 -9.40 -9.46 -6.04
C THR A 110 -8.28 -8.41 -5.89
N TRP A 111 -8.68 -7.21 -5.51
CA TRP A 111 -7.84 -6.08 -5.17
C TRP A 111 -8.18 -5.59 -3.77
N LYS A 112 -7.19 -5.04 -3.07
CA LYS A 112 -7.39 -4.42 -1.78
C LYS A 112 -7.21 -2.91 -1.90
N PHE A 113 -8.17 -2.15 -1.41
CA PHE A 113 -8.00 -0.71 -1.16
C PHE A 113 -7.71 -0.50 0.31
N ASP A 114 -6.51 -0.02 0.61
CA ASP A 114 -6.12 0.42 1.94
C ASP A 114 -6.15 1.95 1.94
N MET A 115 -7.14 2.52 2.61
CA MET A 115 -7.41 3.96 2.64
C MET A 115 -7.23 4.45 4.07
N ILE A 116 -6.15 5.18 4.33
CA ILE A 116 -5.82 5.71 5.65
C ILE A 116 -6.12 7.21 5.64
N HIS A 117 -7.16 7.60 6.36
CA HIS A 117 -7.60 9.00 6.49
C HIS A 117 -6.94 9.63 7.71
N ILE A 118 -5.95 10.47 7.47
CA ILE A 118 -5.03 11.04 8.46
C ILE A 118 -5.33 12.52 8.67
N ARG A 119 -5.28 12.98 9.92
CA ARG A 119 -5.39 14.41 10.23
C ARG A 119 -4.13 15.15 9.73
N LYS A 120 -4.31 16.23 8.96
CA LYS A 120 -3.22 17.14 8.59
C LYS A 120 -2.51 17.70 9.83
N GLY A 121 -1.20 17.68 9.81
CA GLY A 121 -0.34 18.06 10.93
C GLY A 121 -0.35 17.09 12.11
N SER A 122 -0.82 15.85 11.95
CA SER A 122 -0.60 14.78 12.94
C SER A 122 0.82 14.23 12.87
N LYS A 123 1.16 13.34 13.80
CA LYS A 123 2.49 12.70 13.90
C LYS A 123 2.95 12.07 12.58
N TYR A 124 2.03 11.45 11.84
CA TYR A 124 2.36 10.67 10.63
C TYR A 124 2.06 11.38 9.31
N ASP A 125 1.72 12.68 9.34
CA ASP A 125 1.51 13.48 8.13
C ASP A 125 2.75 13.48 7.22
N GLY A 126 2.58 13.00 5.99
CA GLY A 126 3.60 12.93 4.96
C GLY A 126 4.73 11.93 5.23
N VAL A 127 4.66 11.11 6.28
CA VAL A 127 5.76 10.18 6.65
C VAL A 127 5.90 9.08 5.60
N VAL A 128 4.82 8.39 5.26
CA VAL A 128 4.84 7.27 4.32
C VAL A 128 5.13 7.74 2.89
N GLU A 129 4.69 8.94 2.53
CA GLU A 129 4.99 9.59 1.25
C GLU A 129 6.49 9.81 1.11
N LYS A 130 7.16 10.33 2.15
CA LYS A 130 8.62 10.51 2.18
C LYS A 130 9.35 9.18 2.06
N VAL A 131 8.91 8.16 2.79
CA VAL A 131 9.48 6.80 2.72
C VAL A 131 9.30 6.22 1.32
N THR A 132 8.11 6.31 0.74
CA THR A 132 7.80 5.83 -0.62
C THR A 132 8.66 6.55 -1.66
N ALA A 133 8.84 7.86 -1.52
CA ALA A 133 9.69 8.65 -2.40
C ALA A 133 11.17 8.24 -2.26
N ALA A 134 11.67 8.06 -1.04
CA ALA A 134 13.04 7.62 -0.79
C ALA A 134 13.32 6.22 -1.39
N ILE A 135 12.39 5.27 -1.22
CA ILE A 135 12.47 3.95 -1.84
C ILE A 135 12.56 4.10 -3.36
N THR A 136 11.64 4.86 -3.95
CA THR A 136 11.54 5.05 -5.40
C THR A 136 12.83 5.65 -5.97
N ASN A 137 13.40 6.65 -5.29
CA ASN A 137 14.63 7.32 -5.72
C ASN A 137 15.88 6.43 -5.65
N ARG A 138 15.89 5.42 -4.78
CA ARG A 138 17.00 4.48 -4.61
C ARG A 138 16.79 3.15 -5.35
N LEU A 139 15.67 3.00 -6.06
CA LEU A 139 15.30 1.75 -6.70
C LEU A 139 16.03 1.57 -8.04
N THR A 140 17.13 0.80 -8.03
CA THR A 140 17.77 0.35 -9.28
C THR A 140 17.00 -0.82 -9.90
N PRO A 141 17.20 -1.14 -11.21
CA PRO A 141 16.58 -2.31 -11.82
C PRO A 141 16.86 -3.62 -11.07
N GLU A 142 18.09 -3.79 -10.57
CA GLU A 142 18.51 -4.97 -9.82
C GLU A 142 17.78 -5.05 -8.47
N ILE A 143 17.75 -3.95 -7.71
CA ILE A 143 17.03 -3.89 -6.43
C ILE A 143 15.53 -4.14 -6.64
N LYS A 144 14.95 -3.52 -7.68
CA LYS A 144 13.54 -3.74 -8.06
C LYS A 144 13.25 -5.21 -8.30
N GLN A 145 14.08 -5.86 -9.12
CA GLN A 145 13.93 -7.27 -9.42
C GLN A 145 14.05 -8.14 -8.16
N THR A 146 15.06 -7.89 -7.32
CA THR A 146 15.24 -8.62 -6.05
C THR A 146 14.02 -8.48 -5.15
N ILE A 147 13.50 -7.27 -4.95
CA ILE A 147 12.32 -7.04 -4.11
C ILE A 147 11.10 -7.77 -4.68
N LEU A 148 10.85 -7.66 -5.99
CA LEU A 148 9.72 -8.31 -6.64
C LEU A 148 9.80 -9.83 -6.56
N GLN A 149 11.00 -10.39 -6.76
CA GLN A 149 11.26 -11.82 -6.62
C GLN A 149 10.96 -12.29 -5.20
N ILE A 150 11.49 -11.60 -4.18
CA ILE A 150 11.23 -11.93 -2.78
C ILE A 150 9.73 -11.87 -2.48
N LYS A 151 9.03 -10.81 -2.91
CA LYS A 151 7.57 -10.68 -2.73
C LYS A 151 6.79 -11.80 -3.41
N PHE A 152 7.26 -12.29 -4.55
CA PHE A 152 6.64 -13.41 -5.25
C PHE A 152 6.89 -14.75 -4.54
N ASP A 153 8.10 -14.94 -4.03
CA ASP A 153 8.52 -16.18 -3.37
C ASP A 153 7.98 -16.33 -1.95
N VAL A 154 7.38 -15.29 -1.36
CA VAL A 154 6.63 -15.42 -0.10
C VAL A 154 5.54 -16.49 -0.28
N PRO A 155 5.52 -17.52 0.58
CA PRO A 155 4.51 -18.57 0.51
C PRO A 155 3.10 -18.03 0.74
N ASP A 156 2.13 -18.65 0.07
CA ASP A 156 0.74 -18.26 0.21
C ASP A 156 0.28 -18.46 1.68
N GLY A 157 -0.47 -17.49 2.20
CA GLY A 157 -0.89 -17.45 3.61
C GLY A 157 0.13 -16.84 4.58
N VAL A 158 1.36 -16.57 4.15
CA VAL A 158 2.35 -15.82 4.93
C VAL A 158 2.21 -14.33 4.63
N GLN A 159 1.98 -13.52 5.66
CA GLN A 159 1.94 -12.06 5.54
C GLN A 159 3.25 -11.45 6.04
N ILE A 160 3.94 -10.75 5.15
CA ILE A 160 5.15 -9.96 5.47
C ILE A 160 4.89 -8.53 5.00
N PRO A 161 4.97 -7.52 5.90
CA PRO A 161 4.87 -6.13 5.51
C PRO A 161 5.92 -5.77 4.45
N GLY A 162 5.52 -5.11 3.36
CA GLY A 162 6.43 -4.77 2.26
C GLY A 162 7.65 -3.96 2.72
N ILE A 163 7.45 -3.09 3.71
CA ILE A 163 8.51 -2.29 4.32
C ILE A 163 9.62 -3.14 4.97
N GLU A 164 9.30 -4.30 5.55
CA GLU A 164 10.30 -5.22 6.11
C GLU A 164 11.17 -5.82 4.99
N ILE A 165 10.56 -6.14 3.85
CA ILE A 165 11.28 -6.65 2.67
C ILE A 165 12.21 -5.57 2.14
N TYR A 166 11.73 -4.33 2.01
CA TYR A 166 12.54 -3.22 1.52
C TYR A 166 13.72 -2.95 2.44
N HIS A 167 13.48 -2.91 3.76
CA HIS A 167 14.52 -2.74 4.75
C HIS A 167 15.59 -3.84 4.64
N ALA A 168 15.19 -5.11 4.55
CA ALA A 168 16.10 -6.24 4.41
C ALA A 168 16.96 -6.15 3.13
N VAL A 169 16.37 -5.73 2.00
CA VAL A 169 17.11 -5.60 0.74
C VAL A 169 18.07 -4.39 0.78
N PHE A 170 17.60 -3.22 1.21
CA PHE A 170 18.40 -1.99 1.21
C PHE A 170 19.52 -1.98 2.26
N VAL A 171 19.25 -2.51 3.46
CA VAL A 171 20.19 -2.47 4.59
C VAL A 171 20.92 -3.80 4.76
N GLY A 172 20.18 -4.91 4.70
CA GLY A 172 20.74 -6.25 4.89
C GLY A 172 21.37 -6.86 3.65
N GLY A 173 21.18 -6.25 2.46
CA GLY A 173 21.66 -6.81 1.20
C GLY A 173 21.02 -8.15 0.83
N VAL A 174 19.85 -8.46 1.41
CA VAL A 174 19.10 -9.70 1.21
C VAL A 174 18.70 -9.85 -0.26
N ARG A 175 18.86 -11.05 -0.81
CA ARG A 175 18.68 -11.34 -2.25
C ARG A 175 17.57 -12.32 -2.58
N ASN A 176 17.05 -13.05 -1.58
CA ASN A 176 16.03 -14.08 -1.78
C ASN A 176 15.20 -14.29 -0.50
N TYR A 177 14.14 -15.08 -0.62
CA TYR A 177 13.21 -15.34 0.48
C TYR A 177 13.87 -16.07 1.67
N GLU A 178 14.77 -17.03 1.43
CA GLU A 178 15.46 -17.75 2.51
C GLU A 178 16.33 -16.80 3.35
N GLU A 179 17.08 -15.92 2.70
CA GLU A 179 17.87 -14.88 3.37
C GLU A 179 16.97 -13.90 4.13
N LEU A 180 15.80 -13.54 3.59
CA LEU A 180 14.82 -12.70 4.28
C LEU A 180 14.35 -13.36 5.58
N GLU A 181 14.02 -14.66 5.54
CA GLU A 181 13.58 -15.39 6.73
C GLU A 181 14.65 -15.40 7.83
N GLN A 182 15.93 -15.52 7.48
CA GLN A 182 17.01 -15.44 8.45
C GLN A 182 17.23 -14.01 8.97
N TRP A 183 17.20 -13.03 8.07
CA TRP A 183 17.37 -11.62 8.41
C TRP A 183 16.34 -11.14 9.44
N ARG A 184 15.06 -11.50 9.23
CA ARG A 184 13.95 -11.10 10.10
C ARG A 184 14.07 -11.64 11.52
N LYS A 185 14.73 -12.78 11.74
CA LYS A 185 14.93 -13.36 13.08
C LYS A 185 15.89 -12.53 13.93
N THR A 186 16.88 -11.90 13.32
CA THR A 186 17.93 -11.16 14.02
C THR A 186 17.80 -9.64 13.88
N ASN A 187 16.96 -9.15 12.95
CA ASN A 187 16.76 -7.74 12.67
C ASN A 187 15.26 -7.38 12.59
N PRO A 188 14.47 -7.58 13.66
CA PRO A 188 13.06 -7.21 13.66
C PRO A 188 12.90 -5.69 13.50
N LEU A 189 12.07 -5.28 12.55
CA LEU A 189 11.74 -3.87 12.36
C LEU A 189 10.59 -3.49 13.31
N THR A 190 10.92 -3.00 14.50
CA THR A 190 9.95 -2.73 15.56
C THR A 190 9.09 -1.49 15.32
N ASN A 191 9.61 -0.50 14.59
CA ASN A 191 8.82 0.65 14.14
C ASN A 191 9.12 0.93 12.66
N SER A 192 8.25 0.46 11.78
CA SER A 192 8.45 0.56 10.33
C SER A 192 8.41 2.00 9.81
N LEU A 193 7.74 2.90 10.53
CA LEU A 193 7.60 4.31 10.15
C LEU A 193 8.85 5.15 10.46
N ASP A 194 9.78 4.63 11.27
CA ASP A 194 11.04 5.31 11.60
C ASP A 194 12.16 4.99 10.61
N TRP A 195 11.96 4.02 9.72
CA TRP A 195 12.98 3.60 8.75
C TRP A 195 12.87 4.40 7.44
N MET A 196 14.03 4.77 6.89
CA MET A 196 14.16 5.47 5.62
C MET A 196 15.32 4.89 4.79
N PRO A 197 15.10 4.68 3.48
CA PRO A 197 16.04 4.61 2.37
C PRO A 197 17.50 4.86 2.66
#